data_AF-A0A3E1DVU4-F1
#
_entry.id   AF-A0A3E1DVU4-F1
#
_cell.length_a   1.000
_cell.length_b   1.000
_cell.length_c   1.000
_cell.angle_alpha   90.00
_cell.angle_beta   90.00
_cell.angle_gamma   90.00
#
_symmetry.space_group_name_H-M   'P 1'
#
loop_
_entity.id
_entity.type
_entity.pdbx_description
1 polymer ?
#
loop_
_entity_poly.entity_id
_entity_poly.type
_entity_poly.pdbx_seq_one_letter_code
_entity_poly.pdbx_strand_id
1 'polypeptide(L)'
;KEIEDRLLAPMPSRLVAMELVVAGTLQGILAALFVLPCGLLIMGNIPGLAFENAPQILAVMVLGAAAFSALGLLLGCAINPQQIGLLFSSIIGPMIFFGCTYYPWVALNKVPLLKWLVLVNPLVYVAEGMRGVLTPGVPHMDLLVVSAALVVLIVIFWVLGKNAFLKRAIG
;
A
#
# COMPACT_ATOMS: atom_id res chain seq x y z
N LYS A 1 14.85 12.50 -18.58
CA LYS A 1 16.03 13.14 -17.94
C LYS A 1 16.53 12.37 -16.72
N GLU A 2 15.84 12.29 -15.57
CA GLU A 2 16.38 11.59 -14.38
C GLU A 2 16.49 10.05 -14.54
N ILE A 3 15.62 9.43 -15.32
CA ILE A 3 15.67 7.98 -15.62
C ILE A 3 16.77 7.66 -16.65
N GLU A 4 17.01 8.56 -17.61
CA GLU A 4 18.05 8.41 -18.65
C GLU A 4 19.46 8.57 -18.05
N ASP A 5 19.66 9.53 -17.14
CA ASP A 5 20.95 9.70 -16.45
C ASP A 5 21.25 8.54 -15.48
N ARG A 6 20.23 7.94 -14.86
CA ARG A 6 20.38 6.73 -14.03
C ARG A 6 20.65 5.46 -14.83
N LEU A 7 20.31 5.44 -16.12
CA LEU A 7 20.68 4.37 -17.06
C LEU A 7 22.12 4.51 -17.59
N LEU A 8 22.68 5.73 -17.57
CA LEU A 8 24.08 6.00 -17.94
C LEU A 8 25.07 5.77 -16.80
N ALA A 9 24.60 5.75 -15.55
CA ALA A 9 25.39 5.30 -14.42
C ALA A 9 25.57 3.77 -14.49
N PRO A 10 26.75 3.21 -14.16
CA PRO A 10 27.00 1.77 -14.16
C PRO A 10 26.33 1.09 -12.95
N MET A 11 25.02 1.29 -12.77
CA MET A 11 24.22 0.65 -11.74
C MET A 11 23.25 -0.33 -12.41
N PRO A 12 23.16 -1.58 -11.90
CA PRO A 12 22.23 -2.55 -12.46
C PRO A 12 20.80 -2.04 -12.25
N SER A 13 19.98 -2.09 -13.30
CA SER A 13 18.61 -1.53 -13.31
C SER A 13 17.71 -2.09 -12.19
N ARG A 14 18.05 -3.26 -11.64
CA ARG A 14 17.36 -3.85 -10.47
C ARG A 14 17.57 -3.05 -9.18
N LEU A 15 18.75 -2.46 -8.99
CA LEU A 15 19.07 -1.62 -7.84
C LEU A 15 18.31 -0.30 -7.91
N VAL A 16 18.17 0.28 -9.11
CA VAL A 16 17.35 1.48 -9.32
C VAL A 16 15.88 1.22 -8.97
N ALA A 17 15.33 0.09 -9.43
CA ALA A 17 13.96 -0.30 -9.07
C ALA A 17 13.79 -0.46 -7.55
N MET A 18 14.78 -1.03 -6.86
CA MET A 18 14.76 -1.19 -5.40
C MET A 18 14.81 0.18 -4.69
N GLU A 19 15.68 1.08 -5.16
CA GLU A 19 15.79 2.43 -4.62
C GLU A 19 14.46 3.20 -4.73
N LEU A 20 13.76 3.09 -5.86
CA LEU A 20 12.44 3.72 -6.03
C LEU A 20 11.40 3.19 -5.05
N VAL A 21 11.41 1.88 -4.78
CA VAL A 21 10.50 1.28 -3.80
C VAL A 21 10.86 1.74 -2.38
N VAL A 22 12.15 1.79 -2.04
CA VAL A 22 12.60 2.26 -0.72
C VAL A 22 12.25 3.74 -0.53
N ALA A 23 12.53 4.58 -1.53
CA ALA A 23 12.21 6.00 -1.51
C ALA A 23 10.69 6.24 -1.36
N GLY A 24 9.88 5.53 -2.14
CA GLY A 24 8.41 5.63 -2.04
C GLY A 24 7.88 5.11 -0.70
N THR A 25 8.48 4.07 -0.13
CA THR A 25 8.16 3.57 1.21
C THR A 25 8.44 4.64 2.27
N LEU A 26 9.63 5.25 2.24
CA LEU A 26 10.00 6.34 3.15
C LEU A 26 9.08 7.54 3.01
N GLN A 27 8.74 7.94 1.78
CA GLN A 27 7.78 9.01 1.53
C GLN A 27 6.40 8.67 2.10
N GLY A 28 5.93 7.44 1.95
CA GLY A 28 4.67 6.97 2.51
C GLY A 28 4.65 7.00 4.04
N ILE A 29 5.75 6.59 4.68
CA ILE A 29 5.89 6.67 6.14
C ILE A 29 5.86 8.13 6.61
N LEU A 30 6.61 9.02 5.94
CA LEU A 30 6.60 10.45 6.27
C LEU A 30 5.19 11.04 6.10
N ALA A 31 4.50 10.73 5.01
CA ALA A 31 3.12 11.17 4.80
C ALA A 31 2.19 10.68 5.92
N ALA A 32 2.28 9.40 6.30
CA ALA A 32 1.46 8.84 7.36
C ALA A 32 1.78 9.45 8.74
N LEU A 33 3.05 9.79 9.02
CA LEU A 33 3.46 10.52 10.23
C LEU A 33 2.85 11.92 10.30
N PHE A 34 2.60 12.58 9.18
CA PHE A 34 1.88 13.86 9.14
C PHE A 34 0.36 13.67 9.23
N VAL A 35 -0.19 12.64 8.59
CA VAL A 35 -1.65 12.40 8.57
C VAL A 35 -2.18 11.95 9.93
N LEU A 36 -1.44 11.14 10.70
CA LEU A 36 -1.89 10.63 12.00
C LEU A 36 -2.20 11.77 13.01
N PRO A 37 -1.32 12.76 13.24
CA PRO A 37 -1.62 13.93 14.06
C PRO A 37 -2.82 14.73 13.55
N CYS A 38 -2.93 14.94 12.24
CA CYS A 38 -4.09 15.60 11.65
C CYS A 38 -5.38 14.83 11.93
N GLY A 39 -5.35 13.50 11.85
CA GLY A 39 -6.47 12.64 12.19
C GLY A 39 -6.89 12.79 13.66
N LEU A 40 -5.93 12.84 14.59
CA LEU A 40 -6.19 13.08 16.00
C LEU A 40 -6.80 14.47 16.25
N LEU A 41 -6.33 15.51 15.54
CA LEU A 41 -6.87 16.86 15.66
C LEU A 41 -8.31 16.97 15.17
N ILE A 42 -8.68 16.24 14.11
CA ILE A 42 -10.02 16.30 13.50
C ILE A 42 -11.00 15.38 14.23
N MET A 43 -10.59 14.15 14.54
CA MET A 43 -11.48 13.11 15.11
C MET A 43 -11.48 13.09 16.64
N GLY A 44 -10.55 13.80 17.29
CA GLY A 44 -10.36 13.75 18.73
C GLY A 44 -9.65 12.47 19.17
N ASN A 45 -9.95 11.99 20.37
CA ASN A 45 -9.24 10.86 20.97
C ASN A 45 -9.45 9.55 20.20
N ILE A 46 -8.35 8.92 19.77
CA ILE A 46 -8.35 7.61 19.10
C ILE A 46 -7.96 6.56 20.15
N PRO A 47 -8.86 5.62 20.53
CA PRO A 47 -8.64 4.73 21.67
C PRO A 47 -7.35 3.89 21.59
N GLY A 48 -7.01 3.41 20.40
CA GLY A 48 -5.82 2.60 20.17
C GLY A 48 -4.55 3.39 19.83
N LEU A 49 -4.61 4.72 19.73
CA LEU A 49 -3.46 5.57 19.46
C LEU A 49 -2.69 5.84 20.77
N ALA A 50 -2.07 4.79 21.28
CA ALA A 50 -1.23 4.81 22.48
C ALA A 50 0.21 4.39 22.13
N PHE A 51 1.18 4.82 22.95
CA PHE A 51 2.58 4.44 22.78
C PHE A 51 2.80 2.93 22.80
N GLU A 52 1.96 2.18 23.53
CA GLU A 52 2.00 0.71 23.59
C GLU A 52 1.73 0.04 22.25
N ASN A 53 0.90 0.67 21.41
CA ASN A 53 0.51 0.19 20.10
C ASN A 53 1.40 0.74 18.97
N ALA A 54 2.33 1.64 19.30
CA ALA A 54 3.21 2.27 18.32
C ALA A 54 4.00 1.26 17.45
N PRO A 55 4.54 0.14 17.99
CA PRO A 55 5.22 -0.86 17.17
C PRO A 55 4.30 -1.47 16.10
N GLN A 56 3.06 -1.79 16.44
CA GLN A 56 2.08 -2.39 15.55
C GLN A 56 1.62 -1.39 14.49
N ILE A 57 1.36 -0.14 14.89
CA ILE A 57 1.03 0.96 13.98
C ILE A 57 2.16 1.15 12.97
N LEU A 58 3.41 1.25 13.44
CA LEU A 58 4.58 1.42 12.61
C LEU A 58 4.79 0.22 11.66
N ALA A 59 4.57 -1.01 12.14
CA ALA A 59 4.68 -2.21 11.32
C ALA A 59 3.68 -2.19 10.15
N VAL A 60 2.40 -1.87 10.42
CA VAL A 60 1.38 -1.77 9.36
C VAL A 60 1.67 -0.61 8.42
N MET A 61 2.14 0.54 8.93
CA MET A 61 2.55 1.68 8.10
C MET A 61 3.70 1.32 7.16
N VAL A 62 4.74 0.66 7.65
CA VAL A 62 5.91 0.26 6.85
C VAL A 62 5.51 -0.77 5.79
N LEU A 63 4.78 -1.82 6.19
CA LEU A 63 4.32 -2.86 5.25
C LEU A 63 3.34 -2.29 4.21
N GLY A 64 2.41 -1.45 4.63
CA GLY A 64 1.47 -0.78 3.75
C GLY A 64 2.18 0.14 2.75
N ALA A 65 3.08 1.00 3.23
CA ALA A 65 3.85 1.91 2.39
C ALA A 65 4.72 1.13 1.39
N ALA A 66 5.35 0.03 1.82
CA ALA A 66 6.12 -0.83 0.93
C ALA A 66 5.25 -1.52 -0.13
N ALA A 67 4.06 -2.02 0.25
CA ALA A 67 3.13 -2.65 -0.68
C ALA A 67 2.65 -1.66 -1.75
N PHE A 68 2.25 -0.45 -1.33
CA PHE A 68 1.80 0.59 -2.25
C PHE A 68 2.94 1.17 -3.08
N SER A 69 4.16 1.24 -2.55
CA SER A 69 5.32 1.67 -3.32
C SER A 69 5.69 0.66 -4.40
N ALA A 70 5.68 -0.64 -4.09
CA ALA A 70 5.90 -1.71 -5.07
C ALA A 70 4.78 -1.76 -6.13
N LEU A 71 3.52 -1.58 -5.72
CA LEU A 71 2.38 -1.45 -6.64
C LEU A 71 2.51 -0.19 -7.53
N GLY A 72 2.95 0.93 -6.96
CA GLY A 72 3.23 2.16 -7.68
C GLY A 72 4.30 1.98 -8.75
N LEU A 73 5.39 1.27 -8.43
CA LEU A 73 6.41 0.89 -9.41
C LEU A 73 5.80 0.06 -10.55
N LEU A 74 5.02 -0.97 -10.22
CA LEU A 74 4.36 -1.82 -11.21
C LEU A 74 3.45 -1.02 -12.14
N LEU A 75 2.53 -0.24 -11.59
CA LEU A 75 1.57 0.54 -12.38
C LEU A 75 2.24 1.65 -13.18
N GLY A 76 3.21 2.35 -12.58
CA GLY A 76 3.97 3.42 -13.24
C GLY A 76 4.81 2.90 -14.41
N CYS A 77 5.28 1.65 -14.35
CA CYS A 77 6.01 1.03 -15.45
C CYS A 77 5.08 0.42 -16.51
N ALA A 78 3.97 -0.18 -16.09
CA ALA A 78 3.05 -0.91 -16.97
C ALA A 78 2.12 0.00 -17.80
N ILE A 79 1.85 1.22 -17.33
CA ILE A 79 0.88 2.12 -17.96
C ILE A 79 1.61 3.30 -18.63
N ASN A 80 1.13 3.66 -19.82
CA ASN A 80 1.65 4.80 -20.57
C ASN A 80 1.31 6.12 -19.85
N PRO A 81 2.23 7.10 -19.79
CA PRO A 81 2.00 8.38 -19.09
C PRO A 81 0.74 9.13 -19.55
N GLN A 82 0.35 8.98 -20.82
CA GLN A 82 -0.84 9.61 -21.39
C GLN A 82 -2.16 9.05 -20.80
N GLN A 83 -2.11 7.85 -20.22
CA GLN A 83 -3.27 7.15 -19.64
C GLN A 83 -3.31 7.22 -18.11
N ILE A 84 -2.51 8.10 -17.47
CA ILE A 84 -2.51 8.26 -16.01
C ILE A 84 -3.91 8.62 -15.49
N GLY A 85 -4.67 9.45 -16.20
CA GLY A 85 -6.06 9.75 -15.80
C GLY A 85 -6.95 8.51 -15.74
N LEU A 86 -6.79 7.58 -16.68
CA LEU A 86 -7.51 6.31 -16.72
C LEU A 86 -7.10 5.38 -15.56
N LEU A 87 -5.82 5.39 -15.18
CA LEU A 87 -5.31 4.65 -14.03
C LEU A 87 -6.00 5.11 -12.73
N PHE A 88 -6.10 6.41 -12.51
CA PHE A 88 -6.78 6.96 -11.33
C PHE A 88 -8.26 6.59 -11.27
N SER A 89 -8.98 6.70 -12.40
CA SER A 89 -10.41 6.41 -12.43
C SER A 89 -10.74 4.92 -12.39
N SER A 90 -9.96 4.08 -13.10
CA SER A 90 -10.31 2.67 -13.34
C SER A 90 -9.70 1.72 -12.32
N ILE A 91 -8.58 2.09 -11.71
CA ILE A 91 -7.88 1.24 -10.74
C ILE A 91 -8.00 1.83 -9.34
N ILE A 92 -7.53 3.07 -9.15
CA ILE A 92 -7.43 3.66 -7.80
C ILE A 92 -8.82 3.93 -7.22
N GLY A 93 -9.77 4.46 -8.01
CA GLY A 93 -11.14 4.68 -7.58
C GLY A 93 -11.79 3.42 -6.98
N PRO A 94 -11.94 2.33 -7.76
CA PRO A 94 -12.48 1.07 -7.25
C PRO A 94 -11.68 0.51 -6.07
N MET A 95 -10.35 0.64 -6.08
CA MET A 95 -9.49 0.19 -4.98
C MET A 95 -9.84 0.89 -3.66
N ILE A 96 -10.15 2.19 -3.66
CA ILE A 96 -10.55 2.92 -2.46
C ILE A 96 -11.90 2.43 -1.95
N PHE A 97 -12.90 2.28 -2.83
CA PHE A 97 -14.25 1.83 -2.44
C PHE A 97 -14.28 0.39 -1.92
N PHE A 98 -13.47 -0.49 -2.51
CA PHE A 98 -13.36 -1.89 -2.12
C PHE A 98 -12.23 -2.16 -1.10
N GLY A 99 -11.61 -1.11 -0.57
CA GLY A 99 -10.48 -1.20 0.36
C GLY A 99 -10.84 -1.47 1.82
N CYS A 100 -12.10 -1.75 2.15
CA CYS A 100 -12.56 -1.92 3.54
C CYS A 100 -12.16 -0.76 4.46
N THR A 101 -12.04 0.47 3.93
CA THR A 101 -11.75 1.67 4.74
C THR A 101 -13.01 2.12 5.48
N TYR A 102 -14.15 2.12 4.78
CA TYR A 102 -15.43 2.62 5.30
C TYR A 102 -16.26 1.56 6.04
N TYR A 103 -15.90 0.29 5.91
CA TYR A 103 -16.61 -0.84 6.52
C TYR A 103 -15.60 -1.94 6.87
N PRO A 104 -15.85 -2.74 7.93
CA PRO A 104 -14.98 -3.85 8.28
C PRO A 104 -15.18 -5.01 7.29
N TRP A 105 -14.12 -5.74 6.99
CA TRP A 105 -14.18 -6.89 6.06
C TRP A 105 -15.21 -7.95 6.50
N VAL A 106 -15.38 -8.12 7.82
CA VAL A 106 -16.37 -9.05 8.40
C VAL A 106 -17.81 -8.70 7.98
N ALA A 107 -18.12 -7.42 7.71
CA ALA A 107 -19.44 -7.03 7.24
C ALA A 107 -19.80 -7.61 5.86
N LEU A 108 -18.80 -7.99 5.06
CA LEU A 108 -18.99 -8.61 3.75
C LEU A 108 -19.46 -10.08 3.83
N ASN A 109 -19.68 -10.64 5.01
CA ASN A 109 -20.22 -12.00 5.18
C ASN A 109 -21.54 -12.25 4.44
N LYS A 110 -22.34 -11.20 4.22
CA LYS A 110 -23.60 -11.27 3.46
C LYS A 110 -23.40 -11.31 1.94
N VAL A 111 -22.20 -10.97 1.45
CA VAL A 111 -21.85 -10.92 0.02
C VAL A 111 -20.53 -11.68 -0.19
N PRO A 112 -20.55 -13.03 -0.12
CA PRO A 112 -19.33 -13.83 -0.03
C PRO A 112 -18.42 -13.70 -1.26
N LEU A 113 -18.99 -13.53 -2.45
CA LEU A 113 -18.19 -13.30 -3.67
C LEU A 113 -17.32 -12.04 -3.53
N LEU A 114 -17.94 -10.93 -3.13
CA LEU A 114 -17.24 -9.66 -2.94
C LEU A 114 -16.20 -9.78 -1.81
N LYS A 115 -16.54 -10.47 -0.71
CA LYS A 115 -15.65 -10.73 0.42
C LYS A 115 -14.30 -11.33 0.00
N TRP A 116 -14.31 -12.26 -0.95
CA TRP A 116 -13.09 -12.87 -1.47
C TRP A 116 -12.39 -12.01 -2.51
N LEU A 117 -13.13 -11.33 -3.39
CA LEU A 117 -12.56 -10.47 -4.43
C LEU A 117 -11.77 -9.30 -3.86
N VAL A 118 -12.26 -8.68 -2.78
CA VAL A 118 -11.57 -7.52 -2.19
C VAL A 118 -10.20 -7.89 -1.59
N LEU A 119 -9.92 -9.16 -1.30
CA LEU A 119 -8.62 -9.59 -0.72
C LEU A 119 -7.43 -9.43 -1.67
N VAL A 120 -7.67 -9.21 -2.97
CA VAL A 120 -6.59 -8.87 -3.92
C VAL A 120 -6.08 -7.45 -3.67
N ASN A 121 -6.90 -6.59 -3.07
CA ASN A 121 -6.59 -5.20 -2.85
C ASN A 121 -5.72 -5.01 -1.60
N PRO A 122 -4.48 -4.49 -1.72
CA PRO A 122 -3.61 -4.24 -0.57
C PRO A 122 -4.23 -3.28 0.46
N LEU A 123 -5.13 -2.38 0.02
CA LEU A 123 -5.78 -1.41 0.88
C LEU A 123 -6.62 -2.08 1.97
N VAL A 124 -7.20 -3.26 1.69
CA VAL A 124 -7.98 -4.03 2.68
C VAL A 124 -7.14 -4.36 3.89
N TYR A 125 -5.93 -4.86 3.68
CA TYR A 125 -5.04 -5.26 4.77
C TYR A 125 -4.50 -4.05 5.54
N VAL A 126 -4.20 -2.94 4.87
CA VAL A 126 -3.80 -1.70 5.56
C VAL A 126 -4.97 -1.17 6.41
N ALA A 127 -6.17 -1.11 5.87
CA ALA A 127 -7.35 -0.64 6.59
C ALA A 127 -7.68 -1.54 7.78
N GLU A 128 -7.71 -2.86 7.60
CA GLU A 128 -7.99 -3.83 8.66
C GLU A 128 -6.88 -3.88 9.72
N GLY A 129 -5.61 -3.78 9.34
CA GLY A 129 -4.49 -3.71 10.27
C GLY A 129 -4.53 -2.47 11.14
N MET A 130 -4.72 -1.29 10.52
CA MET A 130 -4.87 -0.04 11.26
C MET A 130 -6.12 -0.05 12.15
N ARG A 131 -7.22 -0.65 11.70
CA ARG A 131 -8.44 -0.82 12.50
C ARG A 131 -8.21 -1.70 13.72
N GLY A 132 -7.54 -2.84 13.55
CA GLY A 132 -7.26 -3.75 14.67
C GLY A 132 -6.42 -3.11 15.78
N VAL A 133 -5.55 -2.17 15.41
CA VAL A 133 -4.68 -1.49 16.36
C VAL A 133 -5.31 -0.21 16.93
N LEU A 134 -5.92 0.64 16.07
CA LEU A 134 -6.45 1.94 16.47
C LEU A 134 -7.87 1.89 17.03
N THR A 135 -8.67 0.91 16.62
CA THR A 135 -10.09 0.77 16.98
C THR A 135 -10.44 -0.68 17.33
N PRO A 136 -9.86 -1.24 18.41
CA PRO A 136 -9.99 -2.66 18.75
C PRO A 136 -11.43 -3.12 19.03
N GLY A 137 -12.35 -2.19 19.35
CA GLY A 137 -13.77 -2.49 19.53
C GLY A 137 -14.55 -2.76 18.24
N VAL A 138 -13.97 -2.53 17.06
CA VAL A 138 -14.59 -2.80 15.76
C VAL A 138 -14.10 -4.16 15.25
N PRO A 139 -14.97 -5.02 14.68
CA PRO A 139 -14.52 -6.28 14.07
C PRO A 139 -13.43 -6.04 13.03
N HIS A 140 -12.33 -6.78 13.12
CA HIS A 140 -11.18 -6.65 12.24
C HIS A 140 -10.51 -8.01 11.98
N MET A 141 -9.73 -8.10 10.92
CA MET A 141 -8.84 -9.23 10.67
C MET A 141 -7.72 -9.31 11.70
N ASP A 142 -7.28 -10.54 11.99
CA ASP A 142 -6.10 -10.78 12.81
C ASP A 142 -4.84 -10.09 12.23
N LEU A 143 -4.05 -9.45 13.10
CA LEU A 143 -2.91 -8.64 12.69
C LEU A 143 -1.79 -9.48 12.05
N LEU A 144 -1.61 -10.73 12.45
CA LEU A 144 -0.61 -11.62 11.83
C LEU A 144 -1.05 -11.99 10.42
N VAL A 145 -2.34 -12.27 10.21
CA VAL A 145 -2.91 -12.54 8.88
C VAL A 145 -2.73 -11.33 7.97
N VAL A 146 -3.05 -10.13 8.47
CA VAL A 146 -2.85 -8.86 7.75
C VAL A 146 -1.38 -8.68 7.36
N SER A 147 -0.46 -8.87 8.32
CA SER A 147 0.97 -8.67 8.11
C SER A 147 1.53 -9.67 7.09
N ALA A 148 1.14 -10.95 7.21
CA ALA A 148 1.53 -11.99 6.26
C ALA A 148 1.02 -11.71 4.85
N ALA A 149 -0.24 -11.28 4.71
CA ALA A 149 -0.84 -10.94 3.42
C ALA A 149 -0.13 -9.74 2.77
N LEU A 150 0.20 -8.70 3.54
CA LEU A 150 0.98 -7.56 3.05
C LEU A 150 2.36 -7.99 2.56
N VAL A 151 3.07 -8.84 3.31
CA VAL A 151 4.38 -9.39 2.88
C VAL A 151 4.24 -10.15 1.56
N VAL A 152 3.23 -11.01 1.42
CA VAL A 152 2.96 -11.74 0.17
C VAL A 152 2.70 -10.77 -0.99
N LEU A 153 1.87 -9.75 -0.79
CA LEU A 153 1.58 -8.75 -1.82
C LEU A 153 2.80 -7.91 -2.19
N ILE A 154 3.63 -7.52 -1.21
CA ILE A 154 4.91 -6.84 -1.47
C ILE A 154 5.77 -7.69 -2.39
N VAL A 155 5.93 -8.98 -2.10
CA VAL A 155 6.73 -9.89 -2.94
C VAL A 155 6.15 -9.99 -4.34
N ILE A 156 4.83 -10.16 -4.48
CA ILE A 156 4.15 -10.24 -5.78
C ILE A 156 4.36 -8.94 -6.57
N PHE A 157 4.05 -7.78 -6.00
CA PHE A 157 4.19 -6.49 -6.67
C PHE A 157 5.63 -6.14 -6.97
N TRP A 158 6.59 -6.52 -6.11
CA TRP A 158 8.01 -6.38 -6.37
C TRP A 158 8.45 -7.20 -7.58
N VAL A 159 8.08 -8.49 -7.65
CA VAL A 159 8.45 -9.37 -8.76
C VAL A 159 7.86 -8.84 -10.07
N LEU A 160 6.58 -8.50 -10.08
CA LEU A 160 5.90 -7.96 -11.26
C LEU A 160 6.45 -6.58 -11.64
N GLY A 161 6.63 -5.69 -10.68
CA GLY A 161 7.06 -4.30 -10.89
C GLY A 161 8.50 -4.22 -11.37
N LYS A 162 9.41 -5.01 -10.78
CA LYS A 162 10.80 -5.15 -11.27
C LYS A 162 10.81 -5.65 -12.72
N ASN A 163 10.00 -6.67 -13.05
CA ASN A 163 9.96 -7.21 -14.40
C ASN A 163 9.41 -6.18 -15.41
N ALA A 164 8.38 -5.41 -15.03
CA ALA A 164 7.84 -4.32 -15.85
C ALA A 164 8.86 -3.19 -16.05
N PHE A 165 9.58 -2.80 -14.99
CA PHE A 165 10.65 -1.80 -15.04
C PHE A 165 11.78 -2.23 -15.98
N LEU A 166 12.26 -3.47 -15.85
CA LEU A 166 13.32 -3.99 -16.71
C LEU A 166 12.91 -4.05 -18.19
N LYS A 167 11.67 -4.48 -18.48
CA LYS A 167 11.15 -4.47 -19.85
C LYS A 167 11.13 -3.07 -20.46
N ARG A 168 10.79 -2.06 -19.67
CA ARG A 168 10.73 -0.66 -20.10
C ARG A 168 12.11 0.02 -20.17
N ALA A 169 13.10 -0.50 -19.46
CA ALA A 169 14.47 0.03 -19.47
C ALA A 169 15.32 -0.50 -20.64
N ILE A 170 14.98 -1.69 -21.17
CA ILE A 170 15.73 -2.36 -22.24
C ILE A 170 15.08 -2.14 -23.62
N GLY A 171 13.78 -1.79 -23.66
CA GLY A 171 13.06 -1.40 -24.88
C GLY A 171 13.10 0.10 -25.10
#